data_AF-A0A4P5WUQ2-F1
#
_entry.id   AF-A0A4P5WUQ2-F1
#
_cell.length_a   1.000
_cell.length_b   1.000
_cell.length_c   1.000
_cell.angle_alpha   90.00
_cell.angle_beta   90.00
_cell.angle_gamma   90.00
#
_symmetry.space_group_name_H-M   'P 1'
#
loop_
_entity.id
_entity.type
_entity.pdbx_description
1 polymer ?
#
loop_
_entity_poly.entity_id
_entity_poly.type
_entity_poly.pdbx_seq_one_letter_code
_entity_poly.pdbx_strand_id
1 'polypeptide(L)'
;MPSLRAAPPDAPPADTTIITALTPRQARELAGLKTRSLVLDGVTDLDADTAAAIAAFPGVALHLNGLRSLDPNTAAALATFPGLRLQLDGLKELDTETAAALARFAGASLHLDGLERLDADAATALAACPCLRLHVGRIAGRTALDMPDAPALVRLHATALAPPDGRVAFPKLAKLSPGAAAAVVAIDSWDGSLPGITAFEAADSVAVAAALATRKGPLMLPNLKKISPKTLSALIGKEDVQIPRIDMLELIPEPDGSPTEDFVVPERFRERQDRQDR
;
A
#
# COMPACT_ATOMS: atom_id res chain seq x y z
N MET A 1 -13.49 -34.72 -56.12
CA MET A 1 -13.95 -34.53 -54.73
C MET A 1 -13.27 -35.57 -53.84
N PRO A 2 -12.07 -35.31 -53.29
CA PRO A 2 -11.41 -36.25 -52.39
C PRO A 2 -11.69 -35.92 -50.92
N SER A 3 -11.97 -36.97 -50.14
CA SER A 3 -12.19 -36.96 -48.68
C SER A 3 -11.01 -36.39 -47.91
N LEU A 4 -11.28 -35.38 -47.08
CA LEU A 4 -10.33 -34.82 -46.11
C LEU A 4 -10.32 -35.73 -44.86
N ARG A 5 -9.31 -36.59 -44.77
CA ARG A 5 -9.07 -37.45 -43.61
C ARG A 5 -8.46 -36.58 -42.50
N ALA A 6 -9.23 -36.32 -41.44
CA ALA A 6 -8.77 -35.59 -40.26
C ALA A 6 -7.58 -36.30 -39.60
N ALA A 7 -6.53 -35.54 -39.30
CA ALA A 7 -5.38 -35.98 -38.51
C ALA A 7 -5.76 -36.11 -37.02
N PRO A 8 -5.15 -37.03 -36.25
CA PRO A 8 -5.49 -37.26 -34.85
C PRO A 8 -5.07 -36.08 -33.94
N PRO A 9 -5.85 -35.76 -32.90
CA PRO A 9 -5.64 -34.58 -32.02
C PRO A 9 -4.59 -34.75 -30.91
N ASP A 10 -3.78 -35.82 -30.92
CA ASP A 10 -2.84 -36.15 -29.82
C ASP A 10 -1.36 -36.07 -30.25
N ALA A 11 -0.89 -34.86 -30.57
CA ALA A 11 0.54 -34.56 -30.54
C ALA A 11 0.82 -33.69 -29.31
N PRO A 12 1.66 -34.13 -28.34
CA PRO A 12 2.06 -33.27 -27.23
C PRO A 12 2.86 -32.08 -27.77
N PRO A 13 2.56 -30.83 -27.37
CA PRO A 13 3.32 -29.69 -27.85
C PRO A 13 4.74 -29.75 -27.29
N ALA A 14 5.69 -29.91 -28.21
CA ALA A 14 7.11 -29.82 -27.96
C ALA A 14 7.54 -28.35 -27.90
N ASP A 15 7.12 -27.60 -26.88
CA ASP A 15 7.68 -26.27 -26.57
C ASP A 15 7.45 -25.94 -25.10
N THR A 16 8.49 -26.13 -24.29
CA THR A 16 8.48 -25.91 -22.83
C THR A 16 8.85 -24.47 -22.44
N THR A 17 8.74 -23.49 -23.34
CA THR A 17 9.39 -22.18 -23.10
C THR A 17 8.45 -21.00 -22.91
N ILE A 18 7.17 -21.03 -23.29
CA ILE A 18 6.24 -19.92 -22.99
C ILE A 18 4.79 -20.46 -22.89
N ILE A 19 4.40 -21.01 -21.74
CA ILE A 19 2.97 -21.30 -21.48
C ILE A 19 2.32 -19.98 -21.03
N THR A 20 1.91 -19.16 -22.00
CA THR A 20 1.23 -17.87 -21.76
C THR A 20 -0.20 -18.05 -21.23
N ALA A 21 -0.81 -19.21 -21.48
CA ALA A 21 -2.14 -19.60 -21.00
C ALA A 21 -2.14 -21.09 -20.62
N LEU A 22 -2.76 -21.40 -19.49
CA LEU A 22 -2.79 -22.74 -18.90
C LEU A 22 -4.21 -23.28 -19.03
N THR A 23 -4.39 -24.52 -19.50
CA THR A 23 -5.73 -25.14 -19.54
C THR A 23 -6.09 -25.74 -18.16
N PRO A 24 -7.38 -25.87 -17.81
CA PRO A 24 -7.79 -26.50 -16.54
C PRO A 24 -7.24 -27.92 -16.35
N ARG A 25 -7.04 -28.66 -17.44
CA ARG A 25 -6.46 -30.00 -17.41
C ARG A 25 -4.97 -29.97 -17.02
N GLN A 26 -4.20 -29.08 -17.64
CA GLN A 26 -2.78 -28.87 -17.29
C GLN A 26 -2.64 -28.36 -15.85
N ALA A 27 -3.54 -27.48 -15.41
CA ALA A 27 -3.57 -27.02 -14.02
C ALA A 27 -3.78 -28.16 -13.03
N ARG A 28 -4.68 -29.12 -13.32
CA ARG A 28 -4.90 -30.30 -12.48
C ARG A 28 -3.70 -31.23 -12.44
N GLU A 29 -2.99 -31.40 -13.55
CA GLU A 29 -1.76 -32.20 -13.59
C GLU A 29 -0.65 -31.57 -12.75
N LEU A 30 -0.53 -30.23 -12.79
CA LEU A 30 0.40 -29.47 -11.95
C LEU A 30 -0.01 -29.51 -10.46
N ALA A 31 -1.31 -29.46 -10.16
CA ALA A 31 -1.83 -29.58 -8.80
C ALA A 31 -1.54 -30.96 -8.17
N GLY A 32 -1.34 -31.99 -9.00
CA GLY A 32 -0.95 -33.34 -8.56
C GLY A 32 0.54 -33.49 -8.23
N LEU A 33 1.37 -32.49 -8.51
CA LEU A 33 2.80 -32.53 -8.21
C LEU A 33 3.04 -32.49 -6.70
N LYS A 34 3.95 -33.33 -6.20
CA LYS A 34 4.35 -33.35 -4.78
C LYS A 34 5.43 -32.31 -4.46
N THR A 35 5.41 -31.17 -5.15
CA THR A 35 6.36 -30.09 -4.93
C THR A 35 5.86 -29.18 -3.81
N ARG A 36 6.78 -28.48 -3.13
CA ARG A 36 6.43 -27.51 -2.07
C ARG A 36 6.03 -26.14 -2.62
N SER A 37 6.44 -25.83 -3.84
CA SER A 37 6.18 -24.55 -4.49
C SER A 37 5.89 -24.77 -5.97
N LEU A 38 4.96 -23.99 -6.50
CA LEU A 38 4.63 -23.98 -7.92
C LEU A 38 4.91 -22.58 -8.48
N VAL A 39 5.81 -22.51 -9.46
CA VAL A 39 6.23 -21.25 -10.10
C VAL A 39 5.68 -21.20 -11.51
N LEU A 40 4.75 -20.29 -11.74
CA LEU A 40 4.01 -20.10 -12.99
C LEU A 40 4.12 -18.66 -13.48
N ASP A 41 5.31 -18.07 -13.34
CA ASP A 41 5.58 -16.68 -13.73
C ASP A 41 5.48 -16.43 -15.25
N GLY A 42 5.40 -17.49 -16.06
CA GLY A 42 5.12 -17.40 -17.50
C GLY A 42 3.64 -17.23 -17.85
N VAL A 43 2.72 -17.49 -16.90
CA VAL A 43 1.28 -17.39 -17.12
C VAL A 43 0.86 -15.93 -17.04
N THR A 44 0.35 -15.39 -18.13
CA THR A 44 -0.05 -13.97 -18.21
C THR A 44 -1.56 -13.77 -18.08
N ASP A 45 -2.32 -14.82 -18.34
CA ASP A 45 -3.78 -14.83 -18.28
C ASP A 45 -4.27 -16.13 -17.64
N LEU A 46 -5.33 -16.03 -16.83
CA LEU A 46 -5.85 -17.13 -16.03
C LEU A 46 -7.35 -16.95 -15.85
N ASP A 47 -8.13 -17.95 -16.27
CA ASP A 47 -9.57 -18.00 -16.00
C ASP A 47 -9.86 -18.60 -14.62
N ALA A 48 -11.09 -18.39 -14.13
CA ALA A 48 -11.50 -18.82 -12.79
C ALA A 48 -11.47 -20.36 -12.58
N ASP A 49 -11.78 -21.15 -13.62
CA ASP A 49 -11.78 -22.61 -13.52
C ASP A 49 -10.35 -23.16 -13.43
N THR A 50 -9.44 -22.58 -14.20
CA THR A 50 -8.01 -22.88 -14.17
C THR A 50 -7.40 -22.42 -12.85
N ALA A 51 -7.75 -21.22 -12.36
CA ALA A 51 -7.34 -20.75 -11.04
C ALA A 51 -7.80 -21.67 -9.91
N ALA A 52 -9.04 -22.14 -9.95
CA ALA A 52 -9.57 -23.08 -8.96
C ALA A 52 -8.83 -24.42 -9.00
N ALA A 53 -8.50 -24.92 -10.20
CA ALA A 53 -7.71 -26.13 -10.36
C ALA A 53 -6.27 -25.97 -9.81
N ILE A 54 -5.64 -24.81 -10.00
CA ILE A 54 -4.31 -24.51 -9.44
C ILE A 54 -4.40 -24.31 -7.92
N ALA A 55 -5.45 -23.66 -7.42
CA ALA A 55 -5.66 -23.44 -5.99
C ALA A 55 -5.86 -24.75 -5.20
N ALA A 56 -6.26 -25.85 -5.87
CA ALA A 56 -6.29 -27.18 -5.27
C ALA A 56 -4.89 -27.79 -5.01
N PHE A 57 -3.82 -27.15 -5.47
CA PHE A 57 -2.44 -27.59 -5.23
C PHE A 57 -2.15 -27.66 -3.71
N PRO A 58 -1.69 -28.80 -3.18
CA PRO A 58 -1.45 -28.99 -1.75
C PRO A 58 -0.10 -28.42 -1.28
N GLY A 59 0.58 -27.63 -2.11
CA GLY A 59 1.88 -27.06 -1.78
C GLY A 59 1.79 -25.84 -0.86
N VAL A 60 2.97 -25.28 -0.54
CA VAL A 60 3.14 -24.20 0.42
C VAL A 60 3.10 -22.83 -0.26
N ALA A 61 3.59 -22.72 -1.49
CA ALA A 61 3.72 -21.45 -2.19
C ALA A 61 3.29 -21.53 -3.66
N LEU A 62 2.58 -20.50 -4.12
CA LEU A 62 2.16 -20.32 -5.51
C LEU A 62 2.67 -18.97 -6.03
N HIS A 63 3.42 -19.00 -7.13
CA HIS A 63 3.99 -17.81 -7.77
C HIS A 63 3.36 -17.63 -9.15
N LEU A 64 2.71 -16.49 -9.35
CA LEU A 64 1.97 -16.12 -10.55
C LEU A 64 2.35 -14.68 -10.95
N ASN A 65 3.65 -14.38 -10.96
CA ASN A 65 4.15 -13.02 -11.20
C ASN A 65 3.99 -12.56 -12.66
N GLY A 66 3.59 -13.46 -13.56
CA GLY A 66 3.28 -13.14 -14.95
C GLY A 66 1.90 -12.50 -15.15
N LEU A 67 0.99 -12.66 -14.18
CA LEU A 67 -0.39 -12.16 -14.28
C LEU A 67 -0.39 -10.64 -14.24
N ARG A 68 -0.95 -10.01 -15.28
CA ARG A 68 -1.03 -8.55 -15.42
C ARG A 68 -2.36 -7.97 -14.98
N SER A 69 -3.42 -8.77 -15.09
CA SER A 69 -4.78 -8.44 -14.70
C SER A 69 -5.40 -9.66 -14.02
N LEU A 70 -6.36 -9.41 -13.15
CA LEU A 70 -7.09 -10.44 -12.42
C LEU A 70 -8.54 -9.97 -12.28
N ASP A 71 -9.50 -10.80 -12.64
CA ASP A 71 -10.92 -10.52 -12.40
C ASP A 71 -11.35 -11.04 -11.01
N PRO A 72 -12.48 -10.56 -10.47
CA PRO A 72 -12.92 -10.93 -9.13
C PRO A 72 -13.17 -12.43 -8.92
N ASN A 73 -13.62 -13.15 -9.95
CA ASN A 73 -13.92 -14.59 -9.82
C ASN A 73 -12.62 -15.40 -9.77
N THR A 74 -11.65 -15.05 -10.62
CA THR A 74 -10.31 -15.66 -10.62
C THR A 74 -9.57 -15.35 -9.31
N ALA A 75 -9.66 -14.12 -8.80
CA ALA A 75 -9.15 -13.76 -7.49
C ALA A 75 -9.78 -14.58 -6.36
N ALA A 76 -11.10 -14.77 -6.38
CA ALA A 76 -11.81 -15.56 -5.38
C ALA A 76 -11.37 -17.02 -5.41
N ALA A 77 -11.18 -17.59 -6.61
CA ALA A 77 -10.66 -18.93 -6.78
C ALA A 77 -9.23 -19.06 -6.22
N LEU A 78 -8.32 -18.14 -6.54
CA LEU A 78 -6.96 -18.14 -6.00
C LEU A 78 -6.92 -17.97 -4.47
N ALA A 79 -7.83 -17.17 -3.90
CA ALA A 79 -7.93 -16.98 -2.46
C ALA A 79 -8.31 -18.26 -1.69
N THR A 80 -8.83 -19.29 -2.36
CA THR A 80 -9.08 -20.61 -1.75
C THR A 80 -7.84 -21.48 -1.59
N PHE A 81 -6.70 -21.05 -2.14
CA PHE A 81 -5.44 -21.79 -2.05
C PHE A 81 -5.08 -22.06 -0.56
N PRO A 82 -4.90 -23.33 -0.15
CA PRO A 82 -4.65 -23.67 1.25
C PRO A 82 -3.20 -23.42 1.69
N GLY A 83 -2.32 -23.04 0.75
CA GLY A 83 -0.92 -22.79 1.05
C GLY A 83 -0.67 -21.51 1.83
N LEU A 84 0.57 -21.32 2.24
CA LEU A 84 0.98 -20.22 3.10
C LEU A 84 1.33 -18.95 2.32
N ARG A 85 1.72 -19.07 1.04
CA ARG A 85 2.20 -17.92 0.25
C ARG A 85 1.58 -17.86 -1.14
N LEU A 86 1.05 -16.69 -1.48
CA LEU A 86 0.60 -16.35 -2.83
C LEU A 86 1.37 -15.12 -3.33
N GLN A 87 2.02 -15.23 -4.49
CA GLN A 87 2.75 -14.13 -5.11
C GLN A 87 2.13 -13.73 -6.44
N LEU A 88 1.75 -12.46 -6.52
CA LEU A 88 1.04 -11.82 -7.65
C LEU A 88 1.72 -10.47 -7.97
N ASP A 89 3.05 -10.48 -8.03
CA ASP A 89 3.86 -9.26 -8.19
C ASP A 89 3.79 -8.67 -9.61
N GLY A 90 3.07 -9.31 -10.54
CA GLY A 90 2.83 -8.81 -11.90
C GLY A 90 1.65 -7.84 -12.03
N LEU A 91 0.75 -7.81 -11.03
CA LEU A 91 -0.45 -6.99 -11.06
C LEU A 91 -0.09 -5.52 -10.87
N LYS A 92 -0.52 -4.68 -11.82
CA LYS A 92 -0.27 -3.21 -11.78
C LYS A 92 -1.40 -2.44 -11.13
N GLU A 93 -2.63 -2.90 -11.32
CA GLU A 93 -3.85 -2.26 -10.84
C GLU A 93 -4.78 -3.34 -10.24
N LEU A 94 -5.55 -2.97 -9.22
CA LEU A 94 -6.61 -3.81 -8.63
C LEU A 94 -7.85 -2.96 -8.43
N ASP A 95 -9.01 -3.49 -8.83
CA ASP A 95 -10.31 -2.94 -8.46
C ASP A 95 -10.76 -3.44 -7.07
N THR A 96 -11.78 -2.77 -6.54
CA THR A 96 -12.38 -3.07 -5.23
C THR A 96 -12.86 -4.51 -5.09
N GLU A 97 -13.53 -5.07 -6.09
CA GLU A 97 -14.13 -6.41 -6.01
C GLU A 97 -13.05 -7.50 -6.00
N THR A 98 -12.03 -7.35 -6.85
CA THR A 98 -10.87 -8.23 -6.96
C THR A 98 -10.03 -8.17 -5.69
N ALA A 99 -9.78 -6.98 -5.15
CA ALA A 99 -9.11 -6.79 -3.87
C ALA A 99 -9.87 -7.44 -2.70
N ALA A 100 -11.20 -7.30 -2.66
CA ALA A 100 -12.04 -7.94 -1.65
C ALA A 100 -12.04 -9.47 -1.78
N ALA A 101 -12.01 -10.00 -3.00
CA ALA A 101 -11.87 -11.43 -3.24
C ALA A 101 -10.50 -11.95 -2.76
N LEU A 102 -9.40 -11.26 -3.10
CA LEU A 102 -8.05 -11.61 -2.65
C LEU A 102 -7.88 -11.50 -1.12
N ALA A 103 -8.54 -10.53 -0.49
CA ALA A 103 -8.51 -10.35 0.96
C ALA A 103 -9.10 -11.54 1.74
N ARG A 104 -9.80 -12.47 1.08
CA ARG A 104 -10.29 -13.71 1.71
C ARG A 104 -9.20 -14.77 1.84
N PHE A 105 -8.02 -14.54 1.26
CA PHE A 105 -6.90 -15.46 1.35
C PHE A 105 -6.44 -15.61 2.81
N ALA A 106 -6.58 -16.81 3.34
CA ALA A 106 -6.26 -17.14 4.73
C ALA A 106 -4.82 -17.61 4.95
N GLY A 107 -3.95 -17.48 3.94
CA GLY A 107 -2.54 -17.85 4.05
C GLY A 107 -1.71 -16.84 4.86
N ALA A 108 -0.45 -17.18 5.07
CA ALA A 108 0.47 -16.37 5.87
C ALA A 108 1.02 -15.15 5.12
N SER A 109 1.13 -15.18 3.78
CA SER A 109 1.75 -14.09 3.03
C SER A 109 1.14 -13.91 1.63
N LEU A 110 0.65 -12.70 1.35
CA LEU A 110 0.18 -12.26 0.03
C LEU A 110 1.14 -11.19 -0.51
N HIS A 111 1.74 -11.43 -1.68
CA HIS A 111 2.64 -10.48 -2.33
C HIS A 111 1.99 -9.84 -3.56
N LEU A 112 2.02 -8.52 -3.58
CA LEU A 112 1.45 -7.59 -4.56
C LEU A 112 2.45 -6.44 -4.76
N ASP A 113 3.75 -6.76 -4.90
CA ASP A 113 4.82 -5.77 -4.97
C ASP A 113 4.83 -4.97 -6.29
N GLY A 114 4.13 -5.45 -7.31
CA GLY A 114 3.97 -4.79 -8.60
C GLY A 114 2.89 -3.71 -8.68
N LEU A 115 2.05 -3.57 -7.65
CA LEU A 115 0.92 -2.65 -7.73
C LEU A 115 1.41 -1.20 -7.81
N GLU A 116 0.96 -0.51 -8.86
CA GLU A 116 1.21 0.90 -9.12
C GLU A 116 0.00 1.77 -8.74
N ARG A 117 -1.22 1.23 -8.89
CA ARG A 117 -2.48 1.94 -8.60
C ARG A 117 -3.46 1.05 -7.85
N LEU A 118 -4.11 1.63 -6.85
CA LEU A 118 -5.09 0.96 -5.99
C LEU A 118 -6.12 2.00 -5.55
N ASP A 119 -7.40 1.68 -5.64
CA ASP A 119 -8.47 2.53 -5.11
C ASP A 119 -8.62 2.39 -3.58
N ALA A 120 -9.34 3.32 -2.94
CA ALA A 120 -9.45 3.36 -1.48
C ALA A 120 -10.29 2.21 -0.91
N ASP A 121 -11.31 1.76 -1.64
CA ASP A 121 -12.17 0.67 -1.20
C ASP A 121 -11.44 -0.67 -1.31
N ALA A 122 -10.64 -0.86 -2.37
CA ALA A 122 -9.71 -1.95 -2.58
C ALA A 122 -8.63 -1.98 -1.50
N ALA A 123 -8.07 -0.82 -1.14
CA ALA A 123 -7.13 -0.71 -0.04
C ALA A 123 -7.76 -1.08 1.31
N THR A 124 -9.00 -0.67 1.55
CA THR A 124 -9.75 -1.05 2.76
C THR A 124 -9.99 -2.55 2.81
N ALA A 125 -10.37 -3.14 1.68
CA ALA A 125 -10.61 -4.57 1.56
C ALA A 125 -9.33 -5.38 1.83
N LEU A 126 -8.21 -5.02 1.21
CA LEU A 126 -6.92 -5.68 1.46
C LEU A 126 -6.42 -5.47 2.90
N ALA A 127 -6.70 -4.32 3.52
CA ALA A 127 -6.33 -4.07 4.92
C ALA A 127 -7.15 -4.92 5.92
N ALA A 128 -8.32 -5.41 5.51
CA ALA A 128 -9.15 -6.34 6.27
C ALA A 128 -8.75 -7.81 6.06
N CYS A 129 -7.74 -8.10 5.22
CA CYS A 129 -7.25 -9.45 4.98
C CYS A 129 -6.77 -10.09 6.30
N PRO A 130 -7.18 -11.34 6.60
CA PRO A 130 -6.68 -12.08 7.76
C PRO A 130 -5.24 -12.60 7.55
N CYS A 131 -4.64 -12.33 6.39
CA CYS A 131 -3.30 -12.75 6.07
C CYS A 131 -2.27 -12.10 7.00
N LEU A 132 -1.33 -12.91 7.50
CA LEU A 132 -0.34 -12.47 8.51
C LEU A 132 0.60 -11.39 7.96
N ARG A 133 0.88 -11.41 6.64
CA ARG A 133 1.73 -10.44 5.95
C ARG A 133 1.15 -10.11 4.58
N LEU A 134 1.00 -8.82 4.33
CA LEU A 134 0.63 -8.30 3.04
C LEU A 134 1.80 -7.48 2.49
N HIS A 135 2.44 -7.95 1.44
CA HIS A 135 3.47 -7.17 0.75
C HIS A 135 2.79 -6.38 -0.36
N VAL A 136 2.54 -5.10 -0.11
CA VAL A 136 2.07 -4.19 -1.15
C VAL A 136 3.27 -3.35 -1.54
N GLY A 137 3.55 -3.31 -2.83
CA GLY A 137 4.75 -2.69 -3.37
C GLY A 137 4.80 -1.17 -3.20
N ARG A 138 5.51 -0.53 -4.11
CA ARG A 138 5.90 0.90 -4.05
C ARG A 138 4.73 1.90 -4.15
N ILE A 139 3.49 1.53 -3.78
CA ILE A 139 2.32 2.42 -3.66
C ILE A 139 2.60 3.58 -2.67
N ALA A 140 3.53 3.42 -1.73
CA ALA A 140 3.99 4.50 -0.84
C ALA A 140 4.81 5.61 -1.51
N GLY A 141 5.11 5.50 -2.81
CA GLY A 141 6.16 6.29 -3.42
C GLY A 141 5.74 7.64 -3.98
N ARG A 142 4.60 7.77 -4.67
CA ARG A 142 4.46 8.89 -5.61
C ARG A 142 3.11 9.59 -5.76
N THR A 143 1.96 8.96 -5.51
CA THR A 143 0.71 9.58 -6.04
C THR A 143 -0.60 9.21 -5.34
N ALA A 144 -0.65 8.26 -4.41
CA ALA A 144 -1.94 7.76 -3.90
C ALA A 144 -2.51 8.52 -2.68
N LEU A 145 -1.70 9.36 -2.01
CA LEU A 145 -2.13 10.10 -0.81
C LEU A 145 -2.44 11.59 -1.07
N ASP A 146 -2.37 12.02 -2.34
CA ASP A 146 -2.91 13.29 -2.85
C ASP A 146 -4.44 13.19 -3.12
N MET A 147 -5.02 12.00 -2.92
CA MET A 147 -6.46 11.76 -3.09
C MET A 147 -7.21 12.02 -1.77
N PRO A 148 -8.47 12.51 -1.83
CA PRO A 148 -9.33 12.71 -0.65
C PRO A 148 -9.52 11.44 0.21
N ASP A 149 -9.23 10.26 -0.35
CA ASP A 149 -9.54 8.94 0.22
C ASP A 149 -8.33 8.20 0.82
N ALA A 150 -7.29 8.96 1.17
CA ALA A 150 -6.04 8.52 1.77
C ALA A 150 -6.08 7.71 3.10
N PRO A 151 -7.10 7.75 3.99
CA PRO A 151 -7.04 6.98 5.25
C PRO A 151 -6.97 5.46 5.05
N ALA A 152 -7.62 4.91 4.02
CA ALA A 152 -7.60 3.47 3.74
C ALA A 152 -6.21 2.98 3.32
N LEU A 153 -5.56 3.74 2.44
CA LEU A 153 -4.20 3.46 1.96
C LEU A 153 -3.17 3.58 3.07
N VAL A 154 -3.34 4.52 3.99
CA VAL A 154 -2.51 4.63 5.21
C VAL A 154 -2.63 3.37 6.06
N ARG A 155 -3.86 2.87 6.31
CA ARG A 155 -4.08 1.63 7.08
C ARG A 155 -3.49 0.42 6.37
N LEU A 156 -3.70 0.31 5.06
CA LEU A 156 -3.10 -0.75 4.26
C LEU A 156 -1.58 -0.73 4.36
N HIS A 157 -0.98 0.44 4.22
CA HIS A 157 0.47 0.59 4.31
C HIS A 157 0.99 0.26 5.71
N ALA A 158 0.25 0.61 6.77
CA ALA A 158 0.58 0.23 8.12
C ALA A 158 0.55 -1.29 8.33
N THR A 159 -0.49 -1.97 7.84
CA THR A 159 -0.59 -3.44 7.88
C THR A 159 0.51 -4.11 7.04
N ALA A 160 0.82 -3.54 5.87
CA ALA A 160 1.77 -4.10 4.93
C ALA A 160 3.24 -3.91 5.35
N LEU A 161 3.54 -2.77 5.96
CA LEU A 161 4.90 -2.37 6.35
C LEU A 161 5.22 -2.67 7.81
N ALA A 162 4.27 -3.18 8.60
CA ALA A 162 4.49 -3.53 10.01
C ALA A 162 5.65 -4.55 10.13
N PRO A 163 6.83 -4.12 10.63
CA PRO A 163 7.92 -5.05 10.92
C PRO A 163 7.51 -5.95 12.10
N PRO A 164 8.23 -7.06 12.35
CA PRO A 164 8.01 -7.87 13.55
C PRO A 164 8.16 -7.08 14.87
N ASP A 165 8.80 -5.90 14.83
CA ASP A 165 8.97 -4.98 15.96
C ASP A 165 7.77 -4.02 16.15
N GLY A 166 6.73 -4.14 15.31
CA GLY A 166 5.46 -3.41 15.39
C GLY A 166 5.51 -1.96 14.90
N ARG A 167 6.69 -1.32 14.82
CA ARG A 167 6.79 0.12 14.51
C ARG A 167 6.63 0.44 13.02
N VAL A 168 5.66 1.27 12.68
CA VAL A 168 5.43 1.76 11.31
C VAL A 168 6.12 3.13 11.14
N ALA A 169 6.79 3.35 10.01
CA ALA A 169 7.44 4.61 9.66
C ALA A 169 7.04 5.05 8.24
N PHE A 170 6.87 6.36 8.03
CA PHE A 170 6.46 6.93 6.74
C PHE A 170 7.55 7.85 6.16
N PRO A 171 8.74 7.33 5.77
CA PRO A 171 9.90 8.17 5.45
C PRO A 171 9.78 8.95 4.14
N LYS A 172 8.94 8.52 3.21
CA LYS A 172 8.79 9.13 1.87
C LYS A 172 7.50 9.92 1.70
N LEU A 173 6.75 10.13 2.79
CA LEU A 173 5.46 10.78 2.74
C LEU A 173 5.64 12.30 2.62
N ALA A 174 5.42 12.84 1.43
CA ALA A 174 5.62 14.26 1.13
C ALA A 174 4.36 15.12 1.25
N LYS A 175 3.18 14.51 1.06
CA LYS A 175 1.88 15.18 1.12
C LYS A 175 0.88 14.34 1.91
N LEU A 176 -0.02 15.02 2.60
CA LEU A 176 -1.07 14.45 3.43
C LEU A 176 -2.34 15.26 3.24
N SER A 177 -3.48 14.59 3.13
CA SER A 177 -4.79 15.21 3.35
C SER A 177 -5.20 15.13 4.83
N PRO A 178 -6.18 15.92 5.30
CA PRO A 178 -6.61 15.90 6.70
C PRO A 178 -7.10 14.52 7.16
N GLY A 179 -7.83 13.81 6.29
CA GLY A 179 -8.28 12.44 6.55
C GLY A 179 -7.12 11.44 6.66
N ALA A 180 -6.10 11.60 5.81
CA ALA A 180 -4.88 10.79 5.88
C ALA A 180 -4.15 11.00 7.21
N ALA A 181 -3.97 12.26 7.62
CA ALA A 181 -3.30 12.62 8.86
C ALA A 181 -4.01 12.04 10.08
N ALA A 182 -5.34 12.11 10.13
CA ALA A 182 -6.13 11.51 11.20
C ALA A 182 -5.95 9.98 11.27
N ALA A 183 -5.94 9.30 10.12
CA ALA A 183 -5.69 7.86 10.08
C ALA A 183 -4.26 7.49 10.48
N VAL A 184 -3.26 8.27 10.09
CA VAL A 184 -1.86 8.07 10.50
C VAL A 184 -1.74 8.18 12.02
N VAL A 185 -2.40 9.17 12.62
CA VAL A 185 -2.42 9.39 14.07
C VAL A 185 -3.13 8.27 14.83
N ALA A 186 -4.17 7.67 14.25
CA ALA A 186 -4.89 6.54 14.84
C ALA A 186 -4.07 5.24 14.86
N ILE A 187 -2.91 5.18 14.21
CA ILE A 187 -2.00 4.02 14.27
C ILE A 187 -1.13 4.13 15.52
N ASP A 188 -1.46 3.33 16.54
CA ASP A 188 -0.71 3.27 17.81
C ASP A 188 0.77 2.92 17.62
N SER A 189 1.10 2.20 16.55
CA SER A 189 2.44 1.70 16.30
C SER A 189 3.30 2.62 15.41
N TRP A 190 2.77 3.77 14.98
CA TRP A 190 3.53 4.74 14.20
C TRP A 190 4.60 5.44 15.06
N ASP A 191 5.82 5.55 14.55
CA ASP A 191 6.97 6.16 15.24
C ASP A 191 6.86 7.68 15.48
N GLY A 192 5.93 8.35 14.79
CA GLY A 192 5.72 9.80 14.91
C GLY A 192 6.62 10.63 14.01
N SER A 193 7.41 9.99 13.14
CA SER A 193 8.36 10.67 12.26
C SER A 193 7.83 10.80 10.84
N LEU A 194 7.87 12.03 10.32
CA LEU A 194 7.48 12.38 8.95
C LEU A 194 8.59 13.19 8.26
N PRO A 195 9.70 12.56 7.87
CA PRO A 195 10.82 13.25 7.24
C PRO A 195 10.55 13.62 5.77
N GLY A 196 9.50 13.10 5.15
CA GLY A 196 9.13 13.44 3.78
C GLY A 196 8.42 14.78 3.65
N ILE A 197 7.82 15.30 4.73
CA ILE A 197 7.07 16.56 4.71
C ILE A 197 8.06 17.72 4.79
N THR A 198 8.25 18.39 3.66
CA THR A 198 9.15 19.54 3.54
C THR A 198 8.42 20.87 3.49
N ALA A 199 7.13 20.88 3.13
CA ALA A 199 6.35 22.09 2.95
C ALA A 199 4.85 21.86 3.18
N PHE A 200 4.18 22.85 3.78
CA PHE A 200 2.72 22.91 3.95
C PHE A 200 2.13 24.02 3.07
N GLU A 201 2.09 23.78 1.76
CA GLU A 201 1.66 24.77 0.73
C GLU A 201 0.19 24.58 0.29
N ALA A 202 -0.49 23.54 0.77
CA ALA A 202 -1.85 23.22 0.33
C ALA A 202 -2.91 23.93 1.20
N ALA A 203 -4.09 24.23 0.64
CA ALA A 203 -5.16 24.94 1.34
C ALA A 203 -5.69 24.20 2.59
N ASP A 204 -5.52 22.88 2.63
CA ASP A 204 -5.88 21.99 3.73
C ASP A 204 -4.78 21.82 4.79
N SER A 205 -3.63 22.49 4.63
CA SER A 205 -2.46 22.37 5.52
C SER A 205 -2.79 22.60 6.99
N VAL A 206 -3.67 23.56 7.30
CA VAL A 206 -4.10 23.86 8.67
C VAL A 206 -4.84 22.66 9.29
N ALA A 207 -5.73 22.04 8.51
CA ALA A 207 -6.50 20.88 8.97
C ALA A 207 -5.59 19.63 9.11
N VAL A 208 -4.61 19.46 8.22
CA VAL A 208 -3.58 18.42 8.33
C VAL A 208 -2.77 18.61 9.61
N ALA A 209 -2.27 19.82 9.88
CA ALA A 209 -1.52 20.13 11.09
C ALA A 209 -2.35 19.90 12.37
N ALA A 210 -3.60 20.34 12.38
CA ALA A 210 -4.51 20.11 13.50
C ALA A 210 -4.75 18.61 13.74
N ALA A 211 -4.93 17.82 12.69
CA ALA A 211 -5.06 16.37 12.81
C ALA A 211 -3.78 15.72 13.38
N LEU A 212 -2.60 16.08 12.85
CA LEU A 212 -1.31 15.58 13.36
C LEU A 212 -1.08 15.96 14.83
N ALA A 213 -1.54 17.14 15.27
CA ALA A 213 -1.44 17.61 16.64
C ALA A 213 -2.27 16.78 17.64
N THR A 214 -3.24 15.98 17.19
CA THR A 214 -4.03 15.08 18.07
C THR A 214 -3.27 13.83 18.52
N ARG A 215 -2.08 13.57 17.97
CA ARG A 215 -1.27 12.38 18.30
C ARG A 215 -0.90 12.33 19.78
N LYS A 216 -0.99 11.14 20.36
CA LYS A 216 -0.41 10.83 21.67
C LYS A 216 1.07 10.44 21.48
N GLY A 217 1.99 11.23 22.04
CA GLY A 217 3.44 11.05 21.87
C GLY A 217 4.11 12.05 20.91
N PRO A 218 5.42 11.92 20.65
CA PRO A 218 6.19 12.90 19.89
C PRO A 218 5.83 12.89 18.41
N LEU A 219 5.86 14.07 17.80
CA LEU A 219 5.72 14.31 16.37
C LEU A 219 7.00 14.96 15.85
N MET A 220 7.68 14.32 14.90
CA MET A 220 8.96 14.78 14.34
C MET A 220 8.82 15.11 12.86
N LEU A 221 9.15 16.35 12.49
CA LEU A 221 9.11 16.87 11.12
C LEU A 221 10.49 17.42 10.73
N PRO A 222 11.53 16.58 10.67
CA PRO A 222 12.93 17.02 10.65
C PRO A 222 13.34 17.80 9.40
N ASN A 223 12.63 17.64 8.29
CA ASN A 223 12.96 18.27 7.01
C ASN A 223 12.00 19.39 6.61
N LEU A 224 11.20 19.89 7.55
CA LEU A 224 10.26 20.98 7.29
C LEU A 224 11.03 22.27 6.95
N LYS A 225 10.71 22.88 5.80
CA LYS A 225 11.33 24.12 5.31
C LYS A 225 10.33 25.25 5.14
N LYS A 226 9.10 24.94 4.70
CA LYS A 226 8.08 25.96 4.41
C LYS A 226 6.80 25.69 5.18
N ILE A 227 6.24 26.71 5.83
CA ILE A 227 4.99 26.57 6.58
C ILE A 227 4.27 27.91 6.68
N SER A 228 2.94 27.90 6.71
CA SER A 228 2.16 29.11 7.00
C SER A 228 2.06 29.37 8.51
N PRO A 229 1.96 30.63 8.96
CA PRO A 229 1.87 30.96 10.38
C PRO A 229 0.71 30.29 11.13
N LYS A 230 -0.46 30.17 10.51
CA LYS A 230 -1.64 29.47 11.08
C LYS A 230 -1.42 27.97 11.19
N THR A 231 -0.81 27.37 10.18
CA THR A 231 -0.43 25.94 10.21
C THR A 231 0.58 25.68 11.32
N LEU A 232 1.57 26.57 11.46
CA LEU A 232 2.57 26.50 12.51
C LEU A 232 1.95 26.65 13.90
N SER A 233 0.96 27.55 14.06
CA SER A 233 0.19 27.69 15.30
C SER A 233 -0.53 26.38 15.69
N ALA A 234 -1.15 25.72 14.72
CA ALA A 234 -1.82 24.44 14.93
C ALA A 234 -0.85 23.32 15.37
N LEU A 235 0.38 23.31 14.83
CA LEU A 235 1.42 22.37 15.26
C LEU A 235 1.98 22.69 16.64
N ILE A 236 2.34 23.95 16.91
CA ILE A 236 2.94 24.39 18.18
C ILE A 236 1.99 24.22 19.37
N GLY A 237 0.67 24.17 19.11
CA GLY A 237 -0.33 23.83 20.13
C GLY A 237 -0.06 22.52 20.86
N LYS A 238 0.74 21.61 20.28
CA LYS A 238 1.18 20.37 20.91
C LYS A 238 2.55 20.53 21.60
N GLU A 239 2.65 19.99 22.81
CA GLU A 239 3.87 20.07 23.63
C GLU A 239 5.04 19.20 23.09
N ASP A 240 4.73 18.10 22.42
CA ASP A 240 5.72 17.12 21.92
C ASP A 240 5.94 17.22 20.40
N VAL A 241 6.13 18.43 19.86
CA VAL A 241 6.45 18.64 18.43
C VAL A 241 7.91 19.01 18.27
N GLN A 242 8.60 18.28 17.40
CA GLN A 242 9.97 18.56 16.97
C GLN A 242 9.97 19.00 15.51
N ILE A 243 10.22 20.29 15.30
CA ILE A 243 10.42 20.91 13.99
C ILE A 243 11.79 21.60 13.97
N PRO A 244 12.37 21.84 12.79
CA PRO A 244 13.56 22.65 12.61
C PRO A 244 13.40 24.05 13.22
N ARG A 245 14.51 24.75 13.42
CA ARG A 245 14.51 26.10 13.98
C ARG A 245 13.57 27.00 13.20
N ILE A 246 12.76 27.76 13.92
CA ILE A 246 11.78 28.65 13.31
C ILE A 246 12.44 29.68 12.36
N ASP A 247 13.67 30.08 12.66
CA ASP A 247 14.47 30.99 11.83
C ASP A 247 14.91 30.37 10.49
N MET A 248 14.93 29.05 10.40
CA MET A 248 15.21 28.31 9.15
C MET A 248 13.94 28.03 8.35
N LEU A 249 12.76 28.31 8.90
CA LEU A 249 11.49 28.09 8.23
C LEU A 249 11.13 29.32 7.39
N GLU A 250 10.81 29.08 6.13
CA GLU A 250 10.24 30.09 5.24
C GLU A 250 8.73 30.18 5.52
N LEU A 251 8.32 31.32 6.07
CA LEU A 251 6.92 31.62 6.31
C LEU A 251 6.25 32.05 5.00
N ILE A 252 5.37 31.21 4.50
CA ILE A 252 4.58 31.49 3.30
C ILE A 252 3.23 32.12 3.67
N PRO A 253 2.63 32.93 2.78
CA PRO A 253 1.26 33.41 2.96
C PRO A 253 0.29 32.23 3.05
N GLU A 254 -0.83 32.45 3.73
CA GLU A 254 -1.80 31.38 3.98
C GLU A 254 -2.34 30.80 2.66
N PRO A 255 -2.20 29.49 2.43
CA PRO A 255 -2.60 28.86 1.17
C PRO A 255 -4.13 28.78 0.98
N ASP A 256 -4.91 29.00 2.04
CA ASP A 256 -6.38 29.10 2.01
C ASP A 256 -6.87 30.51 1.57
N GLY A 257 -5.96 31.46 1.34
CA GLY A 257 -6.28 32.84 1.00
C GLY A 257 -6.82 33.66 2.18
N SER A 258 -6.77 33.13 3.40
CA SER A 258 -7.15 33.86 4.60
C SER A 258 -6.12 34.96 4.93
N PRO A 259 -6.54 36.04 5.61
CA PRO A 259 -5.62 37.09 6.01
C PRO A 259 -4.51 36.51 6.89
N THR A 260 -3.26 36.87 6.58
CA THR A 260 -2.11 36.51 7.41
C THR A 260 -2.22 37.28 8.71
N GLU A 261 -2.66 36.62 9.78
CA GLU A 261 -2.72 37.22 11.11
C GLU A 261 -1.29 37.44 11.66
N ASP A 262 -1.14 38.45 12.53
CA ASP A 262 0.12 38.73 13.23
C ASP A 262 0.47 37.54 14.13
N PHE A 263 1.28 36.64 13.58
CA PHE A 263 1.67 35.41 14.25
C PHE A 263 2.72 35.69 15.32
N VAL A 264 2.31 35.50 16.57
CA VAL A 264 3.20 35.58 17.72
C VAL A 264 3.59 34.16 18.13
N VAL A 265 4.85 33.80 17.88
CA VAL A 265 5.44 32.55 18.37
C VAL A 265 5.40 32.55 19.89
N PRO A 266 4.75 31.57 20.55
CA PRO A 266 4.75 31.49 22.01
C PRO A 266 6.17 31.38 22.56
N GLU A 267 6.52 32.19 23.57
CA GLU A 267 7.88 32.18 24.16
C GLU A 267 8.30 30.78 24.65
N ARG A 268 7.34 30.02 25.20
CA ARG A 268 7.54 28.62 25.61
C ARG A 268 8.00 27.69 24.48
N PHE A 269 7.73 28.03 23.22
CA PHE A 269 8.23 27.27 22.07
C PHE A 269 9.67 27.65 21.73
N ARG A 270 10.02 28.94 21.80
CA ARG A 270 11.40 29.42 21.62
C ARG A 270 12.33 28.82 22.67
N GLU A 271 11.93 28.85 23.94
CA GLU A 271 12.69 28.25 25.05
C GLU A 271 12.91 26.73 24.91
N ARG A 272 11.96 26.02 24.29
CA ARG A 272 12.10 24.57 24.01
C ARG A 272 13.13 24.30 22.93
N GLN A 273 13.19 25.14 21.88
CA GLN A 273 14.21 25.01 20.84
C GLN A 273 15.61 25.29 21.39
N ASP A 274 15.76 26.29 22.27
CA ASP A 274 17.04 26.58 22.93
C ASP A 274 17.54 25.44 23.83
N ARG A 275 16.63 24.61 24.37
CA ARG A 275 16.97 23.42 25.17
C ARG A 275 17.31 22.20 24.34
N GLN A 276 16.83 22.10 23.09
CA GLN A 276 17.16 20.97 22.20
C GLN A 276 18.58 21.02 21.66
N ASP A 277 19.23 22.19 21.66
CA ASP A 277 20.58 22.42 21.14
C ASP A 277 21.70 22.38 22.21
N ARG A 278 21.37 22.02 23.47
CA ARG A 278 22.34 21.83 24.57
C ARG A 278 22.60 20.36 24.85
#